data_AF-A0A397FPA4-F1
#
_entry.id   AF-A0A397FPA4-F1
#
_cell.length_a   1.000
_cell.length_b   1.000
_cell.length_c   1.000
_cell.angle_alpha   90.00
_cell.angle_beta   90.00
_cell.angle_gamma   90.00
#
_symmetry.space_group_name_H-M   'P 1'
#
loop_
_entity.id
_entity.type
_entity.pdbx_description
1 polymer ?
#
loop_
_entity_poly.entity_id
_entity_poly.type
_entity_poly.pdbx_seq_one_letter_code
_entity_poly.pdbx_strand_id
1 'polypeptide(L)'
;MIIKKPPIKPTNLREYECDLVIDGQYFTKLEISPYYEKHNQEYLDALARKGIKLIPELAEKLISDDLIRKVLVPQLVSKEEIRIDSRYYQYTYYYYVPLYSNNKAYKLIWCCDDNNPHILGIMDCFRVEKFDKG
;
A
#
# COMPACT_ATOMS: atom_id res chain seq x y z
N MET A 1 -18.51 24.03 -22.20
CA MET A 1 -18.02 23.17 -21.09
C MET A 1 -16.98 22.23 -21.65
N ILE A 2 -15.71 22.35 -21.23
CA ILE A 2 -14.69 21.36 -21.60
C ILE A 2 -14.90 20.16 -20.68
N ILE A 3 -15.42 19.06 -21.24
CA ILE A 3 -15.49 17.78 -20.54
C ILE A 3 -14.05 17.30 -20.39
N LYS A 4 -13.46 17.50 -19.20
CA LYS A 4 -12.16 16.93 -18.87
C LYS A 4 -12.31 15.41 -18.91
N LYS A 5 -11.61 14.75 -19.84
CA LYS A 5 -11.48 13.29 -19.82
C LYS A 5 -10.94 12.88 -18.44
N PRO A 6 -11.50 11.83 -17.82
CA PRO A 6 -10.98 11.33 -16.56
C PRO A 6 -9.50 10.94 -16.73
N PRO A 7 -8.67 11.11 -15.69
CA PRO A 7 -7.27 10.69 -15.71
C PRO A 7 -7.19 9.20 -15.97
N ILE A 8 -6.18 8.81 -16.73
CA ILE A 8 -5.92 7.41 -17.08
C ILE A 8 -5.50 6.70 -15.80
N LYS A 9 -6.17 5.59 -15.50
CA LYS A 9 -5.82 4.68 -14.41
C LYS A 9 -4.33 4.29 -14.55
N PRO A 10 -3.55 4.29 -13.46
CA PRO A 10 -2.16 3.81 -13.49
C PRO A 10 -2.09 2.45 -14.18
N THR A 11 -1.19 2.30 -15.16
CA THR A 11 -1.20 1.15 -16.10
C THR A 11 -0.48 -0.08 -15.58
N ASN A 12 0.30 0.04 -14.51
CA ASN A 12 1.22 -1.02 -14.06
C ASN A 12 0.75 -1.64 -12.74
N LEU A 13 -0.57 -1.79 -12.56
CA LEU A 13 -1.12 -2.41 -11.37
C LEU A 13 -1.13 -3.93 -11.53
N ARG A 14 -0.65 -4.65 -10.51
CA ARG A 14 -0.76 -6.11 -10.45
C ARG A 14 -2.08 -6.48 -9.80
N GLU A 15 -2.86 -7.32 -10.47
CA GLU A 15 -4.17 -7.75 -9.99
C GLU A 15 -4.07 -9.03 -9.15
N TYR A 16 -4.82 -9.06 -8.05
CA TYR A 16 -5.01 -10.22 -7.20
C TYR A 16 -6.48 -10.34 -6.83
N GLU A 17 -6.95 -11.56 -6.66
CA GLU A 17 -8.24 -11.80 -6.02
C GLU A 17 -8.15 -11.49 -4.52
N CYS A 18 -9.24 -10.96 -3.96
CA CYS A 18 -9.39 -10.78 -2.53
C CYS A 18 -10.86 -10.94 -2.11
N ASP A 19 -11.08 -11.04 -0.81
CA ASP A 19 -12.39 -11.05 -0.17
C ASP A 19 -12.26 -10.20 1.10
N LEU A 20 -12.62 -8.92 1.00
CA LEU A 20 -12.37 -7.93 2.04
C LEU A 20 -13.58 -7.03 2.22
N VAL A 21 -13.95 -6.77 3.48
CA VAL A 21 -14.93 -5.75 3.83
C VAL A 21 -14.24 -4.68 4.66
N ILE A 22 -14.17 -3.46 4.13
CA ILE A 22 -13.56 -2.31 4.82
C ILE A 22 -14.63 -1.22 4.90
N ASP A 23 -14.94 -0.77 6.12
CA ASP A 23 -15.98 0.25 6.38
C ASP A 23 -17.33 -0.05 5.69
N GLY A 24 -17.75 -1.32 5.74
CA GLY A 24 -19.00 -1.79 5.10
C GLY A 24 -18.95 -1.92 3.57
N GLN A 25 -17.86 -1.53 2.92
CA GLN A 25 -17.66 -1.70 1.48
C GLN A 25 -16.96 -3.03 1.17
N TYR A 26 -17.52 -3.78 0.22
CA TYR A 26 -17.03 -5.09 -0.19
C TYR A 26 -16.12 -5.02 -1.43
N PHE A 27 -14.91 -5.56 -1.28
CA PHE A 27 -13.87 -5.63 -2.31
C PHE A 27 -13.59 -7.08 -2.70
N THR A 28 -13.59 -7.33 -4.01
CA THR A 28 -13.31 -8.64 -4.61
C THR A 28 -12.01 -8.68 -5.40
N LYS A 29 -11.43 -7.51 -5.68
CA LYS A 29 -10.18 -7.37 -6.41
C LYS A 29 -9.23 -6.43 -5.68
N LEU A 30 -7.97 -6.81 -5.65
CA LEU A 30 -6.87 -6.03 -5.11
C LEU A 30 -5.91 -5.68 -6.25
N GLU A 31 -5.57 -4.42 -6.37
CA GLU A 31 -4.61 -3.93 -7.36
C GLU A 31 -3.41 -3.31 -6.66
N ILE A 32 -2.21 -3.84 -6.88
CA ILE A 32 -1.00 -3.37 -6.20
C ILE A 32 -0.06 -2.68 -7.18
N SER A 33 0.20 -1.40 -6.91
CA SER A 33 1.20 -0.59 -7.61
C SER A 33 2.63 -1.00 -7.22
N PRO A 34 3.59 -1.04 -8.16
CA PRO A 34 5.00 -1.31 -7.88
C PRO A 34 5.76 -0.12 -7.31
N TYR A 35 5.11 0.99 -6.97
CA TYR A 35 5.80 2.21 -6.53
C TYR A 35 6.63 2.03 -5.25
N TYR A 36 6.24 1.09 -4.39
CA TYR A 36 7.02 0.73 -3.20
C TYR A 36 8.42 0.18 -3.54
N GLU A 37 8.64 -0.31 -4.77
CA GLU A 37 9.94 -0.85 -5.21
C GLU A 37 11.02 0.23 -5.21
N LYS A 38 10.64 1.50 -5.43
CA LYS A 38 11.55 2.63 -5.28
C LYS A 38 12.11 2.72 -3.85
N HIS A 39 11.26 2.52 -2.83
CA HIS A 39 11.69 2.54 -1.44
C HIS A 39 12.58 1.36 -1.08
N ASN A 40 12.30 0.18 -1.64
CA ASN A 40 13.21 -0.96 -1.54
C ASN A 40 14.58 -0.62 -2.13
N GLN A 41 14.63 0.02 -3.31
CA GLN A 41 15.88 0.41 -3.93
C GLN A 41 16.65 1.43 -3.07
N GLU A 42 15.98 2.47 -2.57
CA GLU A 42 16.57 3.46 -1.67
C GLU A 42 17.19 2.82 -0.41
N TYR A 43 16.52 1.80 0.13
CA TYR A 43 17.01 1.02 1.26
C TYR A 43 18.26 0.19 0.90
N LEU A 44 18.23 -0.52 -0.24
CA LEU A 44 19.37 -1.29 -0.73
C LEU A 44 20.59 -0.40 -0.98
N ASP A 45 20.39 0.78 -1.57
CA ASP A 45 21.44 1.77 -1.81
C ASP A 45 22.03 2.31 -0.49
N ALA A 46 21.19 2.47 0.54
CA ALA A 46 21.65 2.86 1.88
C ALA A 46 22.49 1.77 2.55
N LEU A 47 22.13 0.49 2.40
CA LEU A 47 22.94 -0.63 2.88
C LEU A 47 24.29 -0.69 2.16
N ALA A 48 24.28 -0.55 0.83
CA ALA A 48 25.48 -0.56 0.01
C ALA A 48 26.45 0.57 0.40
N ARG A 49 25.94 1.79 0.61
CA ARG A 49 26.74 2.93 1.10
C ARG A 49 27.39 2.69 2.46
N LYS A 50 26.78 1.85 3.31
CA LYS A 50 27.31 1.46 4.62
C LYS A 50 28.21 0.22 4.56
N GLY A 51 28.44 -0.35 3.39
CA GLY A 51 29.19 -1.61 3.22
C GLY A 51 28.47 -2.83 3.82
N ILE A 52 27.17 -2.73 4.08
CA ILE A 52 26.36 -3.81 4.66
C ILE A 52 25.82 -4.68 3.53
N LYS A 53 26.06 -5.99 3.62
CA LYS A 53 25.49 -6.96 2.69
C LYS A 53 24.05 -7.29 3.07
N LEU A 54 23.21 -7.49 2.06
CA LEU A 54 21.86 -7.99 2.26
C LEU A 54 21.95 -9.46 2.74
N ILE A 55 21.62 -9.68 4.01
CA ILE A 55 21.43 -11.02 4.60
C ILE A 55 19.94 -11.37 4.61
N PRO A 56 19.55 -12.66 4.75
CA PRO A 56 18.15 -13.07 4.72
C PRO A 56 17.23 -12.26 5.65
N GLU A 57 17.66 -12.00 6.89
CA GLU A 57 16.92 -11.19 7.87
C GLU A 57 16.68 -9.74 7.39
N LEU A 58 17.60 -9.17 6.62
CA LEU A 58 17.42 -7.85 6.02
C LEU A 58 16.58 -7.90 4.74
N ALA A 59 16.61 -9.01 4.00
CA ALA A 59 15.77 -9.20 2.82
C ALA A 59 14.27 -9.27 3.20
N GLU A 60 13.95 -9.83 4.37
CA GLU A 60 12.59 -9.81 4.94
C GLU A 60 12.07 -8.38 5.21
N LYS A 61 12.96 -7.38 5.26
CA LYS A 61 12.58 -5.97 5.44
C LYS A 61 12.11 -5.31 4.16
N LEU A 62 12.35 -5.93 2.99
CA LEU A 62 11.87 -5.42 1.72
C LEU A 62 10.35 -5.58 1.62
N ILE A 63 9.72 -4.56 1.05
CA ILE A 63 8.29 -4.56 0.82
C ILE A 63 8.00 -5.46 -0.38
N SER A 64 7.09 -6.42 -0.21
CA SER A 64 6.67 -7.34 -1.27
C SER A 64 5.14 -7.30 -1.42
N ASP A 65 4.65 -7.73 -2.58
CA ASP A 65 3.20 -7.90 -2.79
C ASP A 65 2.60 -8.85 -1.76
N ASP A 66 3.33 -9.87 -1.33
CA ASP A 66 2.87 -10.82 -0.32
C ASP A 66 2.80 -10.19 1.08
N LEU A 67 3.78 -9.35 1.46
CA LEU A 67 3.70 -8.56 2.69
C LEU A 67 2.45 -7.67 2.65
N ILE A 68 2.24 -6.96 1.54
CA ILE A 68 1.09 -6.07 1.35
C ILE A 68 -0.22 -6.87 1.44
N ARG A 69 -0.40 -7.89 0.60
CA ARG A 69 -1.65 -8.63 0.43
C ARG A 69 -1.99 -9.55 1.60
N LYS A 70 -1.00 -10.24 2.17
CA LYS A 70 -1.23 -11.27 3.19
C LYS A 70 -1.12 -10.75 4.61
N VAL A 71 -0.44 -9.62 4.84
CA VAL A 71 -0.19 -9.10 6.19
C VAL A 71 -0.80 -7.72 6.39
N LEU A 72 -0.51 -6.76 5.51
CA LEU A 72 -0.90 -5.36 5.72
C LEU A 72 -2.38 -5.10 5.36
N VAL A 73 -2.83 -5.57 4.19
CA VAL A 73 -4.21 -5.36 3.72
C VAL A 73 -5.26 -5.97 4.67
N PRO A 74 -5.11 -7.21 5.19
CA PRO A 74 -6.08 -7.77 6.13
C PRO A 74 -6.24 -6.95 7.41
N GLN A 75 -5.21 -6.21 7.82
CA GLN A 75 -5.31 -5.34 9.00
C GLN A 75 -6.25 -4.16 8.77
N LEU A 76 -6.48 -3.71 7.52
CA LEU A 76 -7.42 -2.63 7.20
C LEU A 76 -8.86 -2.95 7.62
N VAL A 77 -9.25 -4.24 7.58
CA VAL A 77 -10.59 -4.70 7.97
C VAL A 77 -10.85 -4.50 9.47
N SER A 78 -9.80 -4.56 10.29
CA SER A 78 -9.91 -4.68 11.74
C SER A 78 -9.80 -3.36 12.49
N LYS A 79 -9.78 -2.20 11.81
CA LYS A 79 -9.33 -0.95 12.41
C LYS A 79 -10.23 0.25 12.13
N GLU A 80 -10.42 1.05 13.18
CA GLU A 80 -11.28 2.24 13.19
C GLU A 80 -10.58 3.52 12.71
N GLU A 81 -9.24 3.52 12.53
CA GLU A 81 -8.46 4.72 12.18
C GLU A 81 -8.10 4.86 10.69
N ILE A 82 -9.06 4.63 9.80
CA ILE A 82 -8.90 4.95 8.38
C ILE A 82 -9.07 6.45 8.19
N ARG A 83 -8.09 7.11 7.55
CA ARG A 83 -8.16 8.55 7.26
C ARG A 83 -8.21 8.79 5.77
N ILE A 84 -9.17 9.61 5.33
CA ILE A 84 -9.19 10.16 3.98
C ILE A 84 -8.00 11.11 3.86
N ASP A 85 -7.16 10.86 2.86
CA ASP A 85 -6.02 11.69 2.52
C ASP A 85 -6.43 12.82 1.58
N SER A 86 -7.02 12.42 0.45
CA SER A 86 -7.31 13.31 -0.67
C SER A 86 -8.34 12.68 -1.60
N ARG A 87 -8.91 13.49 -2.51
CA ARG A 87 -9.78 13.01 -3.58
C ARG A 87 -9.29 13.57 -4.90
N TYR A 88 -9.16 12.71 -5.90
CA TYR A 88 -8.71 13.09 -7.24
C TYR A 88 -9.60 12.42 -8.29
N TYR A 89 -10.42 13.23 -8.96
CA TYR A 89 -11.45 12.75 -9.88
C TYR A 89 -12.37 11.72 -9.20
N GLN A 90 -12.49 10.52 -9.78
CA GLN A 90 -13.32 9.44 -9.24
C GLN A 90 -12.63 8.59 -8.15
N TYR A 91 -11.43 8.97 -7.73
CA TYR A 91 -10.65 8.22 -6.75
C TYR A 91 -10.62 8.95 -5.40
N THR A 92 -11.03 8.26 -4.35
CA THR A 92 -10.79 8.71 -2.96
C THR A 92 -9.58 7.96 -2.42
N TYR A 93 -8.58 8.71 -1.95
CA TYR A 93 -7.33 8.20 -1.41
C TYR A 93 -7.38 8.20 0.11
N TYR A 94 -6.82 7.15 0.68
CA TYR A 94 -6.81 6.90 2.11
C TYR A 94 -5.39 6.52 2.56
N TYR A 95 -5.09 6.81 3.81
CA TYR A 95 -3.96 6.20 4.51
C TYR A 95 -4.37 5.72 5.90
N TYR A 96 -3.60 4.78 6.43
CA TYR A 96 -3.76 4.22 7.77
C TYR A 96 -2.50 4.46 8.62
N VAL A 97 -2.63 4.63 9.94
CA VAL A 97 -1.51 4.87 10.87
C VAL A 97 -1.41 3.76 11.93
N PRO A 98 -0.19 3.25 12.18
CA PRO A 98 0.61 2.34 11.33
C PRO A 98 0.10 0.88 11.31
N LEU A 99 0.31 0.20 10.18
CA LEU A 99 0.13 -1.26 10.04
C LEU A 99 1.42 -1.99 10.44
N TYR A 100 1.31 -3.19 11.01
CA TYR A 100 2.47 -3.85 11.61
C TYR A 100 2.82 -5.19 10.97
N SER A 101 4.11 -5.45 10.82
CA SER A 101 4.68 -6.79 10.55
C SER A 101 6.01 -6.91 11.31
N ASN A 102 6.19 -7.94 12.13
CA ASN A 102 7.41 -8.18 12.92
C ASN A 102 7.94 -6.93 13.66
N ASN A 103 7.07 -6.25 14.42
CA ASN A 103 7.36 -4.99 15.14
C ASN A 103 7.75 -3.80 14.25
N LYS A 104 7.67 -3.94 12.92
CA LYS A 104 7.93 -2.86 11.96
C LYS A 104 6.63 -2.22 11.52
N ALA A 105 6.65 -0.89 11.50
CA ALA A 105 5.49 -0.09 11.12
C ALA A 105 5.54 0.27 9.63
N TYR A 106 4.43 0.09 8.95
CA TYR A 106 4.23 0.42 7.55
C TYR A 106 3.04 1.36 7.39
N LYS A 107 3.14 2.24 6.42
CA LYS A 107 2.02 3.01 5.90
C LYS A 107 1.67 2.51 4.52
N LEU A 108 0.37 2.37 4.31
CA LEU A 108 -0.21 1.96 3.06
C LEU A 108 -1.07 3.11 2.54
N ILE A 109 -0.82 3.53 1.31
CA ILE A 109 -1.66 4.48 0.58
C ILE A 109 -2.54 3.65 -0.34
N TRP A 110 -3.85 3.84 -0.23
CA TRP A 110 -4.82 3.11 -1.05
C TRP A 110 -5.93 4.01 -1.57
N CYS A 111 -6.67 3.55 -2.56
CA CYS A 111 -7.78 4.26 -3.13
C CYS A 111 -8.97 3.35 -3.47
N CYS A 112 -10.14 3.98 -3.56
CA CYS A 112 -11.35 3.41 -4.13
C CYS A 112 -11.76 4.21 -5.35
N ASP A 113 -12.18 3.51 -6.42
CA ASP A 113 -12.81 4.09 -7.60
C ASP A 113 -14.33 4.10 -7.43
N ASP A 114 -14.95 5.28 -7.48
CA ASP A 114 -16.41 5.44 -7.38
C ASP A 114 -17.16 4.66 -8.49
N ASN A 115 -16.54 4.45 -9.65
CA ASN A 115 -17.14 3.69 -10.76
C ASN A 115 -16.92 2.18 -10.64
N ASN A 116 -15.91 1.76 -9.88
CA ASN A 116 -15.56 0.35 -9.67
C ASN A 116 -15.37 0.08 -8.17
N PRO A 117 -16.44 0.15 -7.36
CA PRO A 117 -16.35 0.14 -5.90
C PRO A 117 -15.87 -1.20 -5.33
N HIS A 118 -15.74 -2.25 -6.16
CA HIS A 118 -15.26 -3.57 -5.73
C HIS A 118 -13.75 -3.75 -5.84
N ILE A 119 -13.02 -2.73 -6.32
CA ILE A 119 -11.56 -2.78 -6.47
C ILE A 119 -10.89 -1.94 -5.38
N LEU A 120 -10.00 -2.57 -4.63
CA LEU A 120 -9.12 -1.91 -3.67
C LEU A 120 -7.76 -1.65 -4.34
N GLY A 121 -7.43 -0.38 -4.60
CA GLY A 121 -6.15 -0.01 -5.20
C GLY A 121 -5.11 0.32 -4.14
N ILE A 122 -4.02 -0.44 -4.04
CA ILE A 122 -2.85 -0.12 -3.23
C ILE A 122 -1.87 0.68 -4.08
N MET A 123 -1.75 1.96 -3.75
CA MET A 123 -1.01 2.94 -4.55
C MET A 123 0.46 3.02 -4.16
N ASP A 124 0.75 2.86 -2.88
CA ASP A 124 2.11 2.83 -2.36
C ASP A 124 2.17 2.17 -0.98
N CYS A 125 3.36 1.74 -0.59
CA CYS A 125 3.65 1.19 0.73
C CYS A 125 5.09 1.56 1.13
N PHE A 126 5.27 2.05 2.36
CA PHE A 126 6.59 2.36 2.88
C PHE A 126 6.68 2.18 4.40
N ARG A 127 7.89 1.87 4.87
CA ARG A 127 8.19 1.70 6.29
C ARG A 127 8.27 3.06 6.99
N VAL A 128 7.80 3.11 8.24
CA VAL A 128 7.80 4.32 9.07
C VAL A 128 8.49 4.03 10.41
N GLU A 129 9.82 4.12 10.41
CA GLU A 129 10.67 3.66 11.53
C GLU A 129 10.33 4.31 12.88
N LYS A 130 9.85 5.55 12.89
CA LYS A 130 9.44 6.25 14.12
C LYS A 130 8.31 5.56 14.89
N PHE A 131 7.60 4.61 14.27
CA PHE A 131 6.51 3.86 14.88
C PHE A 131 6.82 2.38 15.09
N ASP A 132 8.07 1.95 14.81
CA ASP A 132 8.51 0.60 15.13
C ASP A 132 8.32 0.32 16.63
N LYS A 133 7.88 -0.90 16.96
CA LYS A 133 7.79 -1.35 18.35
C LYS A 133 9.15 -1.93 18.78
N GLY A 134 9.63 -1.48 19.94
CA GLY A 134 10.84 -2.00 20.59
C GLY A 134 10.58 -3.27 21.37
#